data_AF-A0A0M8WRZ8-F1
#
_entry.id   AF-A0A0M8WRZ8-F1
#
_cell.length_a   1.000
_cell.length_b   1.000
_cell.length_c   1.000
_cell.angle_alpha   90.00
_cell.angle_beta   90.00
_cell.angle_gamma   90.00
#
_symmetry.space_group_name_H-M   'P 1'
#
loop_
_entity.id
_entity.type
_entity.pdbx_description
1 polymer ?
#
loop_
_entity_poly.entity_id
_entity_poly.type
_entity_poly.pdbx_seq_one_letter_code
_entity_poly.pdbx_strand_id
1 'polypeptide(L)'
;MPVETSCNFPGCERPVFRGGGPGRPSEYCDLPEHTRWRAWRERQRLQEAAEKGGEQNLGVVTVTNLPRVSGTAKIRAEELLDRFRVLSEQMTQTLGRAVGELNAMADPSVAESQVQAAEAEAARRVAEAQADLAAAERRRHDAEQARKAAEETTEQAVRAAEEADEAVDRALTERDEAQAAARAARERAEAEIAEVRAQAAAVVEEIRAAADEQVRQAVEAADQARADAVKHAEQARRQAAKEIEQARAEAQVQVERAQAEARAAVERARSEARSQVEQAQAASAAAVQAAEQARSDAAAQVEQARQAAADTVSRAAVARDQAVVRAERAEQTAADARAELERARDEFGERITQVRAEGVEQVAAVRQALAAVEDARAQTLARAERAERQLDEAMAELRSLRAAT
;
A
#
# COMPACT_ATOMS: atom_id res chain seq x y z
N MET A 1 68.98 -19.38 66.64
CA MET A 1 70.13 -20.31 66.67
C MET A 1 69.57 -21.71 66.86
N PRO A 2 69.44 -22.52 65.80
CA PRO A 2 68.95 -23.90 65.94
C PRO A 2 69.94 -24.73 66.76
N VAL A 3 69.44 -25.45 67.75
CA VAL A 3 70.24 -26.29 68.65
C VAL A 3 70.66 -27.54 67.86
N GLU A 4 71.93 -27.63 67.47
CA GLU A 4 72.48 -28.81 66.80
C GLU A 4 72.34 -30.01 67.75
N THR A 5 71.48 -30.96 67.39
CA THR A 5 71.30 -32.21 68.14
C THR A 5 72.16 -33.26 67.45
N SER A 6 73.19 -33.78 68.12
CA SER A 6 74.09 -34.80 67.59
C SER A 6 73.45 -36.20 67.57
N CYS A 7 73.94 -37.06 66.68
CA CYS A 7 73.44 -38.41 66.47
C CYS A 7 73.57 -39.31 67.73
N ASN A 8 72.50 -39.99 68.14
CA ASN A 8 72.49 -40.87 69.33
C ASN A 8 73.12 -42.28 69.11
N PHE A 9 74.07 -42.38 68.17
CA PHE A 9 74.81 -43.62 67.88
C PHE A 9 76.17 -43.57 68.62
N PRO A 10 76.60 -44.63 69.34
CA PRO A 10 77.87 -44.62 70.09
C PRO A 10 79.06 -44.23 69.20
N GLY A 11 79.76 -43.14 69.54
CA GLY A 11 80.94 -42.66 68.80
C GLY A 11 80.66 -41.80 67.56
N CYS A 12 79.42 -41.37 67.31
CA CYS A 12 79.08 -40.47 66.18
C CYS A 12 78.73 -39.06 66.68
N GLU A 13 79.40 -38.03 66.14
CA GLU A 13 79.16 -36.62 66.47
C GLU A 13 78.41 -35.84 65.37
N ARG A 14 77.96 -36.51 64.29
CA ARG A 14 77.27 -35.83 63.17
C ARG A 14 75.91 -35.25 63.60
N PRO A 15 75.51 -34.07 63.09
CA PRO A 15 74.22 -33.46 63.40
C PRO A 15 73.06 -34.24 62.78
N VAL A 16 71.91 -34.29 63.47
CA VAL A 16 70.69 -34.94 62.99
C VAL A 16 69.86 -33.96 62.16
N PHE A 17 69.52 -34.35 60.94
CA PHE A 17 68.70 -33.54 60.04
C PHE A 17 67.21 -33.64 60.42
N ARG A 18 66.59 -32.53 60.85
CA ARG A 18 65.15 -32.46 61.12
C ARG A 18 64.40 -32.15 59.83
N GLY A 19 63.82 -33.18 59.19
CA GLY A 19 62.89 -32.97 58.08
C GLY A 19 61.58 -32.34 58.59
N GLY A 20 61.15 -31.23 58.00
CA GLY A 20 59.98 -30.43 58.42
C GLY A 20 58.61 -31.06 58.14
N GLY A 21 58.48 -32.39 58.16
CA GLY A 21 57.21 -33.09 57.99
C GLY A 21 56.48 -33.32 59.32
N PRO A 22 55.15 -33.53 59.31
CA PRO A 22 54.41 -33.91 60.51
C PRO A 22 54.81 -35.33 60.95
N GLY A 23 55.63 -35.42 61.99
CA GLY A 23 56.12 -36.68 62.55
C GLY A 23 57.13 -36.47 63.68
N ARG A 24 57.37 -37.50 64.48
CA ARG A 24 58.38 -37.48 65.57
C ARG A 24 59.77 -37.29 64.93
N PRO A 25 60.57 -36.28 65.34
CA PRO A 25 61.89 -36.04 64.76
C PRO A 25 62.78 -37.29 64.84
N SER A 26 63.59 -37.54 63.81
CA SER A 26 64.58 -38.63 63.83
C SER A 26 65.64 -38.36 64.91
N GLU A 27 66.12 -39.43 65.55
CA GLU A 27 67.16 -39.37 66.61
C GLU A 27 68.57 -39.73 66.07
N TYR A 28 68.68 -40.05 64.78
CA TYR A 28 69.90 -40.54 64.14
C TYR A 28 70.16 -39.77 62.83
N CYS A 29 71.43 -39.63 62.44
CA CYS A 29 71.83 -38.96 61.20
C CYS A 29 71.45 -39.77 59.94
N ASP A 30 71.71 -39.20 58.77
CA ASP A 30 71.41 -39.72 57.43
C ASP A 30 72.20 -40.99 57.01
N LEU A 31 73.09 -41.50 57.86
CA LEU A 31 73.81 -42.74 57.60
C LEU A 31 72.90 -43.98 57.74
N PRO A 32 72.83 -44.87 56.73
CA PRO A 32 72.03 -46.10 56.78
C PRO A 32 72.36 -47.02 57.96
N GLU A 33 73.59 -46.94 58.45
CA GLU A 33 74.11 -47.74 59.57
C GLU A 33 73.63 -47.24 60.94
N HIS A 34 73.14 -46.00 61.03
CA HIS A 34 72.77 -45.36 62.30
C HIS A 34 71.26 -45.48 62.52
N THR A 35 70.84 -46.67 62.96
CA THR A 35 69.45 -46.97 63.33
C THR A 35 69.36 -47.37 64.80
N ARG A 36 68.17 -47.23 65.40
CA ARG A 36 67.91 -47.56 66.81
C ARG A 36 68.33 -48.98 67.20
N TRP A 37 68.08 -49.95 66.32
CA TRP A 37 68.43 -51.35 66.56
C TRP A 37 69.95 -51.58 66.58
N ARG A 38 70.69 -50.99 65.63
CA ARG A 38 72.15 -51.13 65.59
C ARG A 38 72.85 -50.38 66.73
N ALA A 39 72.33 -49.21 67.14
CA ALA A 39 72.84 -48.48 68.30
C ALA A 39 72.64 -49.24 69.62
N TRP A 40 71.54 -49.97 69.76
CA TRP A 40 71.31 -50.86 70.90
C TRP A 40 72.28 -52.05 70.90
N ARG A 41 72.45 -52.70 69.75
CA ARG A 41 73.38 -53.84 69.60
C ARG A 41 74.84 -53.44 69.87
N GLU A 42 75.26 -52.26 69.44
CA GLU A 42 76.61 -51.76 69.69
C GLU A 42 76.85 -51.39 71.16
N ARG A 43 75.83 -50.86 71.86
CA ARG A 43 75.88 -50.64 73.32
C ARG A 43 75.99 -51.96 74.09
N GLN A 44 75.26 -52.98 73.68
CA GLN A 44 75.34 -54.32 74.28
C GLN A 44 76.75 -54.92 74.10
N ARG A 45 77.35 -54.78 72.91
CA ARG A 45 78.74 -55.21 72.64
C ARG A 45 79.77 -54.52 73.53
N LEU A 46 79.63 -53.21 73.74
CA LEU A 46 80.52 -52.44 74.64
C LEU A 46 80.34 -52.82 76.11
N GLN A 47 79.11 -53.14 76.54
CA GLN A 47 78.82 -53.59 77.89
C GLN A 47 79.39 -55.00 78.17
N GLU A 48 79.24 -55.93 77.23
CA GLU A 48 79.84 -57.28 77.33
C GLU A 48 81.38 -57.23 77.32
N ALA A 49 81.98 -56.26 76.63
CA ALA A 49 83.42 -56.02 76.66
C ALA A 49 83.90 -55.43 78.00
N ALA A 50 83.06 -54.64 78.68
CA ALA A 50 83.36 -54.10 80.01
C ALA A 50 83.22 -55.14 81.13
N GLU A 51 82.23 -56.04 81.05
CA GLU A 51 81.99 -57.10 82.03
C GLU A 51 83.05 -58.21 81.98
N LYS A 52 83.57 -58.55 80.80
CA LYS A 52 84.66 -59.56 80.66
C LYS A 52 86.06 -59.08 81.11
N GLY A 53 86.22 -57.81 81.44
CA GLY A 53 87.49 -57.25 81.94
C GLY A 53 87.66 -57.28 83.48
N GLY A 54 86.62 -57.67 84.25
CA GLY A 54 86.54 -57.42 85.70
C GLY A 54 86.70 -58.61 86.65
N GLU A 55 86.70 -59.87 86.19
CA GLU A 55 86.66 -61.05 87.07
C GLU A 55 87.97 -61.87 87.05
N GLN A 56 88.98 -61.42 87.81
CA GLN A 56 90.08 -62.25 88.31
C GLN A 56 90.58 -61.73 89.67
N ASN A 57 89.99 -62.16 90.80
CA ASN A 57 90.73 -62.35 92.07
C ASN A 57 89.90 -62.93 93.25
N LEU A 58 90.55 -63.85 93.99
CA LEU A 58 90.31 -64.31 95.39
C LEU A 58 89.18 -65.35 95.60
N GLY A 59 89.35 -66.47 96.34
CA GLY A 59 90.45 -66.98 97.17
C GLY A 59 89.90 -68.01 98.20
N VAL A 60 90.57 -69.17 98.29
CA VAL A 60 90.27 -70.44 99.02
C VAL A 60 90.48 -70.38 100.54
N VAL A 61 89.77 -71.21 101.36
CA VAL A 61 90.31 -71.82 102.62
C VAL A 61 89.73 -73.23 102.90
N THR A 62 90.62 -74.19 103.19
CA THR A 62 90.41 -75.57 103.70
C THR A 62 91.22 -75.76 104.99
N VAL A 63 90.81 -76.56 105.99
CA VAL A 63 91.76 -77.20 106.95
C VAL A 63 91.24 -78.54 107.52
N THR A 64 92.17 -79.48 107.66
CA THR A 64 92.07 -80.91 108.01
C THR A 64 92.78 -81.19 109.34
N ASN A 65 92.19 -82.08 110.17
CA ASN A 65 92.73 -83.09 111.13
C ASN A 65 93.97 -82.88 112.06
N LEU A 66 93.77 -83.33 113.33
CA LEU A 66 94.61 -83.88 114.44
C LEU A 66 96.15 -84.04 114.31
N PRO A 67 96.94 -84.03 115.42
CA PRO A 67 97.30 -85.28 116.17
C PRO A 67 97.69 -85.17 117.69
N ARG A 68 97.93 -86.34 118.31
CA ARG A 68 98.32 -86.65 119.71
C ARG A 68 99.85 -86.74 119.92
N VAL A 69 100.37 -86.53 121.15
CA VAL A 69 101.65 -87.07 121.67
C VAL A 69 101.57 -87.30 123.21
N SER A 70 102.32 -88.28 123.72
CA SER A 70 102.31 -88.85 125.09
C SER A 70 103.63 -88.67 125.87
N GLY A 71 103.58 -88.68 127.21
CA GLY A 71 104.70 -88.86 128.18
C GLY A 71 104.61 -87.82 129.31
N THR A 72 104.66 -88.08 130.62
CA THR A 72 105.42 -89.03 131.47
C THR A 72 104.74 -89.22 132.85
N ALA A 73 104.86 -90.40 133.47
CA ALA A 73 103.91 -90.97 134.45
C ALA A 73 104.21 -90.80 135.96
N LYS A 74 104.50 -89.58 136.45
CA LYS A 74 104.50 -89.31 137.91
C LYS A 74 103.74 -88.05 138.33
N ILE A 75 103.47 -87.15 137.39
CA ILE A 75 102.39 -86.15 137.46
C ILE A 75 101.01 -86.86 137.34
N ARG A 76 101.00 -88.10 136.84
CA ARG A 76 99.80 -88.89 136.58
C ARG A 76 98.90 -89.14 137.79
N ALA A 77 99.37 -89.24 139.03
CA ALA A 77 98.53 -89.67 140.15
C ALA A 77 97.67 -88.54 140.73
N GLU A 78 98.23 -87.35 140.90
CA GLU A 78 97.47 -86.15 141.32
C GLU A 78 96.64 -85.60 140.15
N GLU A 79 97.16 -85.67 138.92
CA GLU A 79 96.40 -85.37 137.71
C GLU A 79 95.32 -86.42 137.42
N LEU A 80 95.45 -87.68 137.89
CA LEU A 80 94.40 -88.69 137.81
C LEU A 80 93.27 -88.41 138.80
N LEU A 81 93.56 -87.89 140.00
CA LEU A 81 92.53 -87.54 140.98
C LEU A 81 91.80 -86.24 140.60
N ASP A 82 92.52 -85.24 140.09
CA ASP A 82 91.91 -84.01 139.59
C ASP A 82 91.15 -84.24 138.28
N ARG A 83 91.69 -85.08 137.37
CA ARG A 83 90.89 -85.59 136.24
C ARG A 83 89.70 -86.40 136.72
N PHE A 84 89.79 -87.24 137.75
CA PHE A 84 88.62 -87.99 138.21
C PHE A 84 87.53 -87.07 138.75
N ARG A 85 87.91 -85.96 139.39
CA ARG A 85 86.98 -84.94 139.90
C ARG A 85 86.35 -84.15 138.75
N VAL A 86 87.17 -83.64 137.83
CA VAL A 86 86.71 -82.97 136.60
C VAL A 86 85.86 -83.91 135.75
N LEU A 87 86.24 -85.18 135.60
CA LEU A 87 85.49 -86.18 134.83
C LEU A 87 84.17 -86.54 135.53
N SER A 88 84.15 -86.55 136.87
CA SER A 88 82.91 -86.76 137.64
C SER A 88 81.97 -85.56 137.54
N GLU A 89 82.50 -84.34 137.55
CA GLU A 89 81.74 -83.10 137.40
C GLU A 89 81.26 -82.92 135.95
N GLN A 90 82.10 -83.29 134.98
CA GLN A 90 81.77 -83.34 133.57
C GLN A 90 80.79 -84.47 133.26
N MET A 91 80.87 -85.62 133.93
CA MET A 91 79.87 -86.69 133.83
C MET A 91 78.57 -86.29 134.51
N THR A 92 78.60 -85.53 135.60
CA THR A 92 77.41 -84.97 136.23
C THR A 92 76.76 -83.88 135.37
N GLN A 93 77.55 -83.04 134.68
CA GLN A 93 77.04 -82.11 133.66
C GLN A 93 76.51 -82.83 132.42
N THR A 94 77.18 -83.90 131.98
CA THR A 94 76.76 -84.67 130.79
C THR A 94 75.49 -85.45 131.09
N LEU A 95 75.41 -86.11 132.25
CA LEU A 95 74.19 -86.74 132.74
C LEU A 95 73.12 -85.70 133.02
N GLY A 96 73.45 -84.52 133.54
CA GLY A 96 72.51 -83.41 133.74
C GLY A 96 71.96 -82.86 132.43
N ARG A 97 72.77 -82.73 131.38
CA ARG A 97 72.32 -82.38 130.02
C ARG A 97 71.52 -83.51 129.39
N ALA A 98 71.97 -84.75 129.50
CA ALA A 98 71.26 -85.90 128.96
C ALA A 98 69.90 -86.10 129.66
N VAL A 99 69.82 -85.89 130.98
CA VAL A 99 68.56 -85.87 131.74
C VAL A 99 67.73 -84.65 131.37
N GLY A 100 68.33 -83.48 131.09
CA GLY A 100 67.63 -82.31 130.58
C GLY A 100 67.05 -82.50 129.18
N GLU A 101 67.79 -83.14 128.28
CA GLU A 101 67.37 -83.51 126.92
C GLU A 101 66.32 -84.63 126.96
N LEU A 102 66.51 -85.65 127.80
CA LEU A 102 65.51 -86.71 128.02
C LEU A 102 64.25 -86.15 128.67
N ASN A 103 64.35 -85.20 129.61
CA ASN A 103 63.20 -84.51 130.20
C ASN A 103 62.54 -83.58 129.18
N ALA A 104 63.27 -82.92 128.28
CA ALA A 104 62.68 -82.12 127.21
C ALA A 104 62.02 -82.98 126.11
N MET A 105 62.56 -84.18 125.85
CA MET A 105 61.93 -85.18 124.99
C MET A 105 60.74 -85.88 125.65
N ALA A 106 60.76 -86.01 126.98
CA ALA A 106 59.66 -86.53 127.79
C ALA A 106 58.68 -85.44 128.25
N ASP A 107 58.94 -84.17 127.93
CA ASP A 107 58.08 -83.03 128.24
C ASP A 107 56.95 -82.98 127.21
N PRO A 108 55.70 -83.29 127.61
CA PRO A 108 54.56 -83.25 126.70
C PRO A 108 54.35 -81.87 126.08
N SER A 109 54.79 -80.78 126.72
CA SER A 109 54.59 -79.42 126.22
C SER A 109 55.46 -79.08 125.00
N VAL A 110 56.66 -79.66 124.89
CA VAL A 110 57.53 -79.50 123.71
C VAL A 110 56.93 -80.26 122.52
N ALA A 111 56.43 -81.48 122.75
CA ALA A 111 55.73 -82.24 121.72
C ALA A 111 54.42 -81.55 121.29
N GLU A 112 53.63 -81.04 122.25
CA GLU A 112 52.38 -80.32 121.96
C GLU A 112 52.64 -79.03 121.16
N SER A 113 53.65 -78.24 121.51
CA SER A 113 54.01 -77.03 120.75
C SER A 113 54.52 -77.35 119.34
N GLN A 114 55.25 -78.45 119.15
CA GLN A 114 55.67 -78.91 117.82
C GLN A 114 54.50 -79.42 116.99
N VAL A 115 53.55 -80.15 117.59
CA VAL A 115 52.31 -80.57 116.93
C VAL A 115 51.47 -79.36 116.57
N GLN A 116 51.26 -78.41 117.48
CA GLN A 116 50.53 -77.16 117.19
C GLN A 116 51.22 -76.33 116.10
N ALA A 117 52.56 -76.27 116.08
CA ALA A 117 53.31 -75.61 115.01
C ALA A 117 53.15 -76.33 113.66
N ALA A 118 53.20 -77.67 113.65
CA ALA A 118 52.99 -78.48 112.46
C ALA A 118 51.53 -78.41 111.96
N GLU A 119 50.55 -78.40 112.86
CA GLU A 119 49.13 -78.20 112.56
C GLU A 119 48.88 -76.80 112.02
N ALA A 120 49.49 -75.75 112.60
CA ALA A 120 49.40 -74.39 112.09
C ALA A 120 50.07 -74.26 110.71
N GLU A 121 51.20 -74.92 110.48
CA GLU A 121 51.84 -74.96 109.16
C GLU A 121 51.00 -75.72 108.13
N ALA A 122 50.44 -76.88 108.51
CA ALA A 122 49.54 -77.65 107.66
C ALA A 122 48.27 -76.84 107.35
N ALA A 123 47.68 -76.16 108.32
CA ALA A 123 46.54 -75.28 108.13
C ALA A 123 46.88 -74.11 107.19
N ARG A 124 48.07 -73.49 107.31
CA ARG A 124 48.55 -72.48 106.36
C ARG A 124 48.69 -73.04 104.95
N ARG A 125 49.31 -74.21 104.78
CA ARG A 125 49.47 -74.86 103.47
C ARG A 125 48.12 -75.23 102.84
N VAL A 126 47.16 -75.69 103.64
CA VAL A 126 45.79 -75.96 103.18
C VAL A 126 45.09 -74.66 102.78
N ALA A 127 45.21 -73.59 103.58
CA ALA A 127 44.62 -72.31 103.26
C ALA A 127 45.23 -71.68 101.99
N GLU A 128 46.54 -71.79 101.80
CA GLU A 128 47.25 -71.35 100.59
C GLU A 128 46.80 -72.17 99.36
N ALA A 129 46.77 -73.49 99.46
CA ALA A 129 46.28 -74.35 98.38
C ALA A 129 44.79 -74.10 98.03
N GLN A 130 43.95 -73.84 99.03
CA GLN A 130 42.55 -73.46 98.83
C GLN A 130 42.43 -72.07 98.19
N ALA A 131 43.26 -71.11 98.58
CA ALA A 131 43.31 -69.78 97.97
C ALA A 131 43.76 -69.84 96.51
N ASP A 132 44.78 -70.66 96.21
CA ASP A 132 45.28 -70.91 94.87
C ASP A 132 44.24 -71.61 93.99
N LEU A 133 43.54 -72.62 94.52
CA LEU A 133 42.43 -73.27 93.83
C LEU A 133 41.32 -72.27 93.53
N ALA A 134 40.89 -71.47 94.51
CA ALA A 134 39.85 -70.46 94.30
C ALA A 134 40.30 -69.38 93.29
N ALA A 135 41.57 -69.01 93.28
CA ALA A 135 42.13 -68.09 92.29
C ALA A 135 42.18 -68.71 90.89
N ALA A 136 42.52 -70.00 90.77
CA ALA A 136 42.50 -70.73 89.51
C ALA A 136 41.06 -70.88 88.97
N GLU A 137 40.09 -71.16 89.83
CA GLU A 137 38.68 -71.24 89.47
C GLU A 137 38.13 -69.88 89.02
N ARG A 138 38.46 -68.79 89.73
CA ARG A 138 38.13 -67.42 89.30
C ARG A 138 38.72 -67.12 87.93
N ARG A 139 40.02 -67.37 87.73
CA ARG A 139 40.68 -67.17 86.41
C ARG A 139 40.00 -67.99 85.30
N ARG A 140 39.61 -69.24 85.57
CA ARG A 140 38.87 -70.08 84.60
C ARG A 140 37.52 -69.48 84.29
N HIS A 141 36.77 -69.05 85.30
CA HIS A 141 35.46 -68.42 85.09
C HIS A 141 35.59 -67.11 84.32
N ASP A 142 36.54 -66.24 84.67
CA ASP A 142 36.77 -64.98 83.97
C ASP A 142 37.19 -65.21 82.51
N ALA A 143 38.04 -66.22 82.25
CA ALA A 143 38.40 -66.62 80.89
C ALA A 143 37.21 -67.17 80.09
N GLU A 144 36.33 -67.95 80.73
CA GLU A 144 35.10 -68.46 80.12
C GLU A 144 34.14 -67.31 79.78
N GLN A 145 33.95 -66.34 80.68
CA GLN A 145 33.12 -65.17 80.42
C GLN A 145 33.71 -64.29 79.32
N ALA A 146 35.03 -64.09 79.32
CA ALA A 146 35.71 -63.35 78.25
C ALA A 146 35.57 -64.07 76.90
N ARG A 147 35.65 -65.41 76.87
CA ARG A 147 35.42 -66.20 75.65
C ARG A 147 34.00 -66.03 75.14
N LYS A 148 32.99 -66.17 76.01
CA LYS A 148 31.58 -65.97 75.66
C LYS A 148 31.31 -64.56 75.12
N ALA A 149 31.84 -63.53 75.76
CA ALA A 149 31.70 -62.15 75.29
C ALA A 149 32.36 -61.94 73.92
N ALA A 150 33.52 -62.57 73.67
CA ALA A 150 34.19 -62.53 72.37
C ALA A 150 33.42 -63.29 71.28
N GLU A 151 32.85 -64.47 71.62
CA GLU A 151 31.96 -65.24 70.75
C GLU A 151 30.72 -64.41 70.37
N GLU A 152 30.02 -63.81 71.34
CA GLU A 152 28.87 -62.93 71.11
C GLU A 152 29.22 -61.72 70.22
N THR A 153 30.36 -61.07 70.47
CA THR A 153 30.83 -59.94 69.66
C THR A 153 31.13 -60.38 68.21
N THR A 154 31.72 -61.57 68.05
CA THR A 154 32.00 -62.14 66.73
C THR A 154 30.71 -62.48 65.99
N GLU A 155 29.73 -63.10 66.65
CA GLU A 155 28.42 -63.37 66.08
C GLU A 155 27.69 -62.09 65.66
N GLN A 156 27.75 -61.03 66.47
CA GLN A 156 27.18 -59.74 66.11
C GLN A 156 27.90 -59.12 64.90
N ALA A 157 29.22 -59.21 64.84
CA ALA A 157 30.00 -58.72 63.70
C ALA A 157 29.69 -59.50 62.42
N VAL A 158 29.50 -60.82 62.50
CA VAL A 158 29.10 -61.67 61.37
C VAL A 158 27.70 -61.28 60.89
N ARG A 159 26.71 -61.15 61.79
CA ARG A 159 25.36 -60.71 61.41
C ARG A 159 25.36 -59.33 60.76
N ALA A 160 26.12 -58.38 61.31
CA ALA A 160 26.24 -57.05 60.74
C ALA A 160 26.90 -57.06 59.34
N ALA A 161 27.85 -57.98 59.09
CA ALA A 161 28.44 -58.17 57.78
C ALA A 161 27.44 -58.78 56.78
N GLU A 162 26.68 -59.80 57.19
CA GLU A 162 25.63 -60.42 56.37
C GLU A 162 24.53 -59.41 56.00
N GLU A 163 24.05 -58.61 56.97
CA GLU A 163 23.08 -57.54 56.71
C GLU A 163 23.62 -56.46 55.76
N ALA A 164 24.92 -56.15 55.85
CA ALA A 164 25.57 -55.20 54.95
C ALA A 164 25.70 -55.76 53.53
N ASP A 165 26.05 -57.05 53.38
CA ASP A 165 26.13 -57.71 52.08
C ASP A 165 24.73 -57.78 51.42
N GLU A 166 23.68 -58.14 52.18
CA GLU A 166 22.30 -58.13 51.69
C GLU A 166 21.82 -56.71 51.30
N ALA A 167 22.27 -55.67 52.00
CA ALA A 167 21.98 -54.29 51.64
C ALA A 167 22.70 -53.87 50.35
N VAL A 168 23.94 -54.32 50.14
CA VAL A 168 24.70 -54.08 48.90
C VAL A 168 24.02 -54.78 47.72
N ASP A 169 23.64 -56.06 47.86
CA ASP A 169 22.99 -56.82 46.79
C ASP A 169 21.65 -56.21 46.38
N ARG A 170 20.86 -55.73 47.36
CA ARG A 170 19.63 -54.98 47.08
C ARG A 170 19.92 -53.68 46.34
N ALA A 171 20.88 -52.88 46.79
CA ALA A 171 21.24 -51.62 46.13
C ALA A 171 21.76 -51.83 44.70
N LEU A 172 22.51 -52.91 44.45
CA LEU A 172 22.96 -53.26 43.09
C LEU A 172 21.80 -53.67 42.20
N THR A 173 20.87 -54.47 42.72
CA THR A 173 19.66 -54.89 41.99
C THR A 173 18.79 -53.67 41.63
N GLU A 174 18.50 -52.80 42.59
CA GLU A 174 17.74 -51.57 42.37
C GLU A 174 18.42 -50.65 41.34
N ARG A 175 19.76 -50.53 41.41
CA ARG A 175 20.54 -49.77 40.43
C ARG A 175 20.39 -50.36 39.04
N ASP A 176 20.52 -51.67 38.90
CA ASP A 176 20.48 -52.34 37.59
C ASP A 176 19.07 -52.28 36.98
N GLU A 177 18.03 -52.42 37.80
CA GLU A 177 16.64 -52.19 37.38
C GLU A 177 16.39 -50.75 36.95
N ALA A 178 16.88 -49.76 37.72
CA ALA A 178 16.77 -48.35 37.37
C ALA A 178 17.51 -48.03 36.06
N GLN A 179 18.69 -48.62 35.85
CA GLN A 179 19.45 -48.47 34.60
C GLN A 179 18.72 -49.12 33.42
N ALA A 180 18.15 -50.32 33.59
CA ALA A 180 17.37 -50.98 32.56
C ALA A 180 16.11 -50.17 32.19
N ALA A 181 15.39 -49.66 33.19
CA ALA A 181 14.23 -48.78 32.99
C ALA A 181 14.61 -47.49 32.26
N ALA A 182 15.74 -46.87 32.62
CA ALA A 182 16.24 -45.67 31.96
C ALA A 182 16.64 -45.93 30.50
N ARG A 183 17.28 -47.07 30.21
CA ARG A 183 17.60 -47.48 28.83
C ARG A 183 16.33 -47.71 28.00
N ALA A 184 15.38 -48.46 28.53
CA ALA A 184 14.10 -48.70 27.86
C ALA A 184 13.31 -47.40 27.62
N ALA A 185 13.35 -46.45 28.57
CA ALA A 185 12.73 -45.13 28.39
C ALA A 185 13.42 -44.31 27.28
N ARG A 186 14.74 -44.37 27.19
CA ARG A 186 15.51 -43.70 26.12
C ARG A 186 15.21 -44.32 24.76
N GLU A 187 15.22 -45.64 24.65
CA GLU A 187 14.90 -46.35 23.39
C GLU A 187 13.47 -46.04 22.92
N ARG A 188 12.49 -45.99 23.84
CA ARG A 188 11.12 -45.56 23.51
C ARG A 188 11.09 -44.12 23.01
N ALA A 189 11.74 -43.19 23.71
CA ALA A 189 11.79 -41.79 23.31
C ALA A 189 12.50 -41.61 21.95
N GLU A 190 13.58 -42.34 21.69
CA GLU A 190 14.27 -42.31 20.39
C GLU A 190 13.39 -42.85 19.26
N ALA A 191 12.66 -43.94 19.51
CA ALA A 191 11.70 -44.50 18.56
C ALA A 191 10.54 -43.53 18.26
N GLU A 192 9.96 -42.91 19.29
CA GLU A 192 8.91 -41.89 19.14
C GLU A 192 9.42 -40.67 18.36
N ILE A 193 10.63 -40.18 18.66
CA ILE A 193 11.25 -39.07 17.93
C ILE A 193 11.50 -39.46 16.46
N ALA A 194 11.96 -40.68 16.20
CA ALA A 194 12.16 -41.17 14.84
C ALA A 194 10.84 -41.26 14.06
N GLU A 195 9.78 -41.77 14.70
CA GLU A 195 8.44 -41.84 14.11
C GLU A 195 7.89 -40.45 13.81
N VAL A 196 7.93 -39.51 14.77
CA VAL A 196 7.48 -38.13 14.57
C VAL A 196 8.27 -37.45 13.46
N ARG A 197 9.58 -37.69 13.36
CA ARG A 197 10.41 -37.16 12.26
C ARG A 197 10.02 -37.75 10.91
N ALA A 198 9.73 -39.04 10.85
CA ALA A 198 9.27 -39.70 9.62
C ALA A 198 7.89 -39.19 9.18
N GLN A 199 6.95 -39.04 10.11
CA GLN A 199 5.64 -38.46 9.86
C GLN A 199 5.75 -36.99 9.42
N ALA A 200 6.56 -36.18 10.08
CA ALA A 200 6.79 -34.79 9.70
C ALA A 200 7.42 -34.68 8.31
N ALA A 201 8.38 -35.54 7.98
CA ALA A 201 8.97 -35.59 6.63
C ALA A 201 7.93 -35.96 5.57
N ALA A 202 7.08 -36.96 5.84
CA ALA A 202 6.00 -37.35 4.93
C ALA A 202 4.99 -36.21 4.69
N VAL A 203 4.57 -35.50 5.74
CA VAL A 203 3.67 -34.34 5.64
C VAL A 203 4.31 -33.20 4.85
N VAL A 204 5.61 -32.93 5.07
CA VAL A 204 6.33 -31.90 4.31
C VAL A 204 6.39 -32.25 2.82
N GLU A 205 6.65 -33.51 2.47
CA GLU A 205 6.65 -33.96 1.08
C GLU A 205 5.24 -33.91 0.45
N GLU A 206 4.20 -34.25 1.19
CA GLU A 206 2.81 -34.11 0.74
C GLU A 206 2.45 -32.64 0.45
N ILE A 207 2.79 -31.73 1.36
CA ILE A 207 2.58 -30.28 1.19
C ILE A 207 3.35 -29.77 -0.03
N ARG A 208 4.60 -30.20 -0.23
CA ARG A 208 5.41 -29.84 -1.40
C ARG A 208 4.78 -30.34 -2.69
N ALA A 209 4.37 -31.60 -2.75
CA ALA A 209 3.72 -32.17 -3.93
C ALA A 209 2.40 -31.46 -4.26
N ALA A 210 1.59 -31.14 -3.24
CA ALA A 210 0.35 -30.38 -3.41
C ALA A 210 0.62 -28.95 -3.90
N ALA A 211 1.65 -28.28 -3.37
CA ALA A 211 2.05 -26.94 -3.80
C ALA A 211 2.56 -26.95 -5.25
N ASP A 212 3.39 -27.92 -5.63
CA ASP A 212 3.89 -28.06 -7.00
C ASP A 212 2.77 -28.32 -8.01
N GLU A 213 1.77 -29.12 -7.62
CA GLU A 213 0.57 -29.35 -8.44
C GLU A 213 -0.27 -28.07 -8.59
N GLN A 214 -0.49 -27.33 -7.50
CA GLN A 214 -1.19 -26.04 -7.55
C GLN A 214 -0.46 -25.02 -8.43
N VAL A 215 0.87 -24.96 -8.35
CA VAL A 215 1.69 -24.10 -9.21
C VAL A 215 1.55 -24.52 -10.67
N ARG A 216 1.60 -25.81 -10.99
CA ARG A 216 1.41 -26.31 -12.35
C ARG A 216 0.04 -25.92 -12.91
N GLN A 217 -1.03 -26.15 -12.14
CA GLN A 217 -2.39 -25.78 -12.53
C GLN A 217 -2.54 -24.27 -12.74
N ALA A 218 -1.94 -23.45 -11.87
CA ALA A 218 -1.97 -22.00 -12.02
C ALA A 218 -1.22 -21.52 -13.27
N VAL A 219 -0.07 -22.14 -13.60
CA VAL A 219 0.68 -21.85 -14.82
C VAL A 219 -0.13 -22.24 -16.07
N GLU A 220 -0.71 -23.44 -16.10
CA GLU A 220 -1.55 -23.90 -17.21
C GLU A 220 -2.78 -23.00 -17.40
N ALA A 221 -3.46 -22.61 -16.32
CA ALA A 221 -4.58 -21.68 -16.36
C ALA A 221 -4.16 -20.29 -16.87
N ALA A 222 -2.99 -19.80 -16.46
CA ALA A 222 -2.45 -18.53 -16.92
C ALA A 222 -2.10 -18.57 -18.42
N ASP A 223 -1.52 -19.67 -18.90
CA ASP A 223 -1.20 -19.86 -20.32
C ASP A 223 -2.47 -19.97 -21.18
N GLN A 224 -3.49 -20.68 -20.71
CA GLN A 224 -4.80 -20.74 -21.36
C GLN A 224 -5.45 -19.35 -21.43
N ALA A 225 -5.48 -18.62 -20.31
CA ALA A 225 -6.03 -17.26 -20.27
C ALA A 225 -5.28 -16.31 -21.21
N ARG A 226 -3.95 -16.44 -21.33
CA ARG A 226 -3.15 -15.67 -22.28
C ARG A 226 -3.49 -16.03 -23.72
N ALA A 227 -3.59 -17.31 -24.05
CA ALA A 227 -3.94 -17.76 -25.39
C ALA A 227 -5.33 -17.27 -25.81
N ASP A 228 -6.31 -17.32 -24.90
CA ASP A 228 -7.67 -16.84 -25.18
C ASP A 228 -7.74 -15.32 -25.26
N ALA A 229 -6.99 -14.58 -24.42
CA ALA A 229 -6.86 -13.13 -24.55
C ALA A 229 -6.26 -12.73 -25.91
N VAL A 230 -5.25 -13.46 -26.41
CA VAL A 230 -4.67 -13.22 -27.74
C VAL A 230 -5.71 -13.50 -28.84
N LYS A 231 -6.43 -14.63 -28.77
CA LYS A 231 -7.50 -14.94 -29.74
C LYS A 231 -8.58 -13.85 -29.76
N HIS A 232 -9.05 -13.41 -28.59
CA HIS A 232 -10.04 -12.33 -28.50
C HIS A 232 -9.51 -11.02 -29.05
N ALA A 233 -8.26 -10.66 -28.76
CA ALA A 233 -7.62 -9.47 -29.33
C ALA A 233 -7.51 -9.55 -30.86
N GLU A 234 -7.15 -10.71 -31.42
CA GLU A 234 -7.11 -10.92 -32.87
C GLU A 234 -8.49 -10.84 -33.51
N GLN A 235 -9.51 -11.45 -32.89
CA GLN A 235 -10.90 -11.36 -33.34
C GLN A 235 -11.40 -9.91 -33.34
N ALA A 236 -11.16 -9.17 -32.25
CA ALA A 236 -11.51 -7.77 -32.13
C ALA A 236 -10.80 -6.91 -33.19
N ARG A 237 -9.51 -7.16 -33.44
CA ARG A 237 -8.74 -6.48 -34.50
C ARG A 237 -9.31 -6.77 -35.89
N ARG A 238 -9.64 -8.03 -36.19
CA ARG A 238 -10.25 -8.41 -37.48
C ARG A 238 -11.62 -7.76 -37.66
N GLN A 239 -12.44 -7.71 -36.61
CA GLN A 239 -13.75 -7.08 -36.64
C GLN A 239 -13.63 -5.56 -36.85
N ALA A 240 -12.75 -4.89 -36.08
CA ALA A 240 -12.49 -3.47 -36.25
C ALA A 240 -11.94 -3.14 -37.65
N ALA A 241 -11.07 -3.99 -38.21
CA ALA A 241 -10.57 -3.80 -39.57
C ALA A 241 -11.69 -3.87 -40.62
N LYS A 242 -12.64 -4.83 -40.47
CA LYS A 242 -13.81 -4.94 -41.34
C LYS A 242 -14.73 -3.72 -41.22
N GLU A 243 -14.99 -3.25 -40.00
CA GLU A 243 -15.82 -2.07 -39.75
C GLU A 243 -15.19 -0.80 -40.34
N ILE A 244 -13.86 -0.65 -40.23
CA ILE A 244 -13.13 0.46 -40.86
C ILE A 244 -13.22 0.37 -42.40
N GLU A 245 -13.10 -0.82 -42.98
CA GLU A 245 -13.23 -1.03 -44.42
C GLU A 245 -14.64 -0.69 -44.91
N GLN A 246 -15.67 -1.15 -44.21
CA GLN A 246 -17.07 -0.83 -44.48
C GLN A 246 -17.34 0.67 -44.40
N ALA A 247 -16.91 1.31 -43.31
CA ALA A 247 -17.07 2.76 -43.13
C ALA A 247 -16.34 3.56 -44.23
N ARG A 248 -15.16 3.10 -44.68
CA ARG A 248 -14.44 3.72 -45.81
C ARG A 248 -15.19 3.54 -47.13
N ALA A 249 -15.73 2.35 -47.40
CA ALA A 249 -16.52 2.10 -48.61
C ALA A 249 -17.80 2.95 -48.63
N GLU A 250 -18.53 3.02 -47.52
CA GLU A 250 -19.70 3.87 -47.37
C GLU A 250 -19.36 5.36 -47.54
N ALA A 251 -18.28 5.82 -46.90
CA ALA A 251 -17.81 7.21 -47.06
C ALA A 251 -17.44 7.52 -48.52
N GLN A 252 -16.79 6.59 -49.22
CA GLN A 252 -16.45 6.75 -50.64
C GLN A 252 -17.71 6.87 -51.51
N VAL A 253 -18.71 6.02 -51.28
CA VAL A 253 -20.01 6.10 -51.98
C VAL A 253 -20.71 7.45 -51.72
N GLN A 254 -20.69 7.94 -50.47
CA GLN A 254 -21.26 9.24 -50.13
C GLN A 254 -20.52 10.39 -50.82
N VAL A 255 -19.19 10.34 -50.88
CA VAL A 255 -18.37 11.34 -51.60
C VAL A 255 -18.69 11.32 -53.09
N GLU A 256 -18.74 10.15 -53.71
CA GLU A 256 -19.08 10.01 -55.13
C GLU A 256 -20.48 10.53 -55.44
N ARG A 257 -21.46 10.21 -54.59
CA ARG A 257 -22.82 10.72 -54.69
C ARG A 257 -22.86 12.25 -54.57
N ALA A 258 -22.22 12.81 -53.54
CA ALA A 258 -22.14 14.26 -53.35
C ALA A 258 -21.48 14.96 -54.54
N GLN A 259 -20.42 14.37 -55.10
CA GLN A 259 -19.76 14.88 -56.31
C GLN A 259 -20.67 14.81 -57.54
N ALA A 260 -21.41 13.72 -57.72
CA ALA A 260 -22.36 13.58 -58.83
C ALA A 260 -23.52 14.58 -58.71
N GLU A 261 -24.09 14.75 -57.51
CA GLU A 261 -25.13 15.73 -57.22
C GLU A 261 -24.62 17.17 -57.43
N ALA A 262 -23.41 17.49 -56.98
CA ALA A 262 -22.78 18.79 -57.22
C ALA A 262 -22.55 19.05 -58.71
N ARG A 263 -22.06 18.06 -59.48
CA ARG A 263 -21.90 18.17 -60.94
C ARG A 263 -23.24 18.39 -61.64
N ALA A 264 -24.28 17.65 -61.25
CA ALA A 264 -25.62 17.82 -61.79
C ALA A 264 -26.21 19.20 -61.45
N ALA A 265 -25.99 19.71 -60.23
CA ALA A 265 -26.40 21.06 -59.84
C ALA A 265 -25.68 22.14 -60.65
N VAL A 266 -24.37 22.01 -60.87
CA VAL A 266 -23.59 22.91 -61.72
C VAL A 266 -24.10 22.90 -63.16
N GLU A 267 -24.39 21.72 -63.74
CA GLU A 267 -24.92 21.68 -65.11
C GLU A 267 -26.34 22.21 -65.22
N ARG A 268 -27.21 21.99 -64.23
CA ARG A 268 -28.52 22.65 -64.19
C ARG A 268 -28.36 24.16 -64.15
N ALA A 269 -27.54 24.70 -63.24
CA ALA A 269 -27.28 26.13 -63.15
C ALA A 269 -26.68 26.71 -64.45
N ARG A 270 -25.79 25.98 -65.12
CA ARG A 270 -25.25 26.36 -66.44
C ARG A 270 -26.33 26.37 -67.52
N SER A 271 -27.20 25.35 -67.56
CA SER A 271 -28.28 25.27 -68.55
C SER A 271 -29.33 26.38 -68.34
N GLU A 272 -29.68 26.67 -67.08
CA GLU A 272 -30.58 27.76 -66.69
C GLU A 272 -29.96 29.11 -67.05
N ALA A 273 -28.68 29.32 -66.71
CA ALA A 273 -27.97 30.56 -67.07
C ALA A 273 -27.90 30.74 -68.59
N ARG A 274 -27.64 29.69 -69.38
CA ARG A 274 -27.67 29.74 -70.84
C ARG A 274 -29.05 30.11 -71.37
N SER A 275 -30.10 29.45 -70.87
CA SER A 275 -31.49 29.75 -71.24
C SER A 275 -31.87 31.20 -70.90
N GLN A 276 -31.46 31.70 -69.73
CA GLN A 276 -31.68 33.10 -69.35
C GLN A 276 -30.92 34.06 -70.27
N VAL A 277 -29.68 33.75 -70.65
CA VAL A 277 -28.91 34.55 -71.61
C VAL A 277 -29.57 34.55 -73.00
N GLU A 278 -30.00 33.39 -73.50
CA GLU A 278 -30.72 33.27 -74.77
C GLU A 278 -32.04 34.04 -74.75
N GLN A 279 -32.82 33.93 -73.66
CA GLN A 279 -34.06 34.71 -73.48
C GLN A 279 -33.78 36.22 -73.42
N ALA A 280 -32.74 36.63 -72.69
CA ALA A 280 -32.34 38.04 -72.61
C ALA A 280 -31.87 38.57 -73.97
N GLN A 281 -31.12 37.77 -74.74
CA GLN A 281 -30.71 38.10 -76.10
C GLN A 281 -31.90 38.18 -77.05
N ALA A 282 -32.84 37.24 -76.99
CA ALA A 282 -34.06 37.26 -77.79
C ALA A 282 -34.95 38.46 -77.44
N ALA A 283 -35.12 38.76 -76.15
CA ALA A 283 -35.86 39.93 -75.68
C ALA A 283 -35.17 41.24 -76.11
N SER A 284 -33.83 41.29 -76.03
CA SER A 284 -33.04 42.44 -76.50
C SER A 284 -33.17 42.61 -78.02
N ALA A 285 -33.08 41.54 -78.81
CA ALA A 285 -33.26 41.57 -80.25
C ALA A 285 -34.68 42.02 -80.63
N ALA A 286 -35.71 41.50 -79.96
CA ALA A 286 -37.09 41.91 -80.16
C ALA A 286 -37.30 43.38 -79.77
N ALA A 287 -36.68 43.86 -78.69
CA ALA A 287 -36.72 45.25 -78.30
C ALA A 287 -36.03 46.17 -79.32
N VAL A 288 -34.89 45.75 -79.88
CA VAL A 288 -34.20 46.46 -80.97
C VAL A 288 -35.07 46.52 -82.22
N GLN A 289 -35.68 45.41 -82.64
CA GLN A 289 -36.59 45.37 -83.79
C GLN A 289 -37.82 46.24 -83.56
N ALA A 290 -38.43 46.20 -82.37
CA ALA A 290 -39.55 47.07 -82.01
C ALA A 290 -39.15 48.55 -82.03
N ALA A 291 -37.94 48.88 -81.55
CA ALA A 291 -37.41 50.24 -81.61
C ALA A 291 -37.08 50.68 -83.05
N GLU A 292 -36.62 49.79 -83.93
CA GLU A 292 -36.44 50.06 -85.36
C GLU A 292 -37.78 50.28 -86.05
N GLN A 293 -38.78 49.44 -85.79
CA GLN A 293 -40.12 49.59 -86.32
C GLN A 293 -40.75 50.90 -85.84
N ALA A 294 -40.69 51.20 -84.53
CA ALA A 294 -41.18 52.46 -83.99
C ALA A 294 -40.46 53.68 -84.58
N ARG A 295 -39.15 53.58 -84.86
CA ARG A 295 -38.41 54.63 -85.58
C ARG A 295 -38.87 54.79 -87.02
N SER A 296 -39.12 53.69 -87.73
CA SER A 296 -39.65 53.69 -89.10
C SER A 296 -41.07 54.29 -89.14
N ASP A 297 -41.95 53.86 -88.25
CA ASP A 297 -43.32 54.36 -88.13
C ASP A 297 -43.31 55.85 -87.75
N ALA A 298 -42.46 56.26 -86.80
CA ALA A 298 -42.27 57.66 -86.46
C ALA A 298 -41.74 58.48 -87.64
N ALA A 299 -40.78 57.96 -88.41
CA ALA A 299 -40.28 58.61 -89.61
C ALA A 299 -41.39 58.77 -90.68
N ALA A 300 -42.21 57.74 -90.89
CA ALA A 300 -43.36 57.78 -91.79
C ALA A 300 -44.42 58.78 -91.31
N GLN A 301 -44.71 58.83 -90.00
CA GLN A 301 -45.62 59.82 -89.43
C GLN A 301 -45.08 61.24 -89.56
N VAL A 302 -43.78 61.46 -89.36
CA VAL A 302 -43.14 62.76 -89.57
C VAL A 302 -43.24 63.18 -91.03
N GLU A 303 -43.03 62.25 -91.97
CA GLU A 303 -43.15 62.53 -93.41
C GLU A 303 -44.60 62.81 -93.81
N GLN A 304 -45.57 62.05 -93.31
CA GLN A 304 -47.00 62.34 -93.49
C GLN A 304 -47.39 63.69 -92.88
N ALA A 305 -46.88 64.01 -91.69
CA ALA A 305 -47.12 65.30 -91.06
C ALA A 305 -46.49 66.45 -91.85
N ARG A 306 -45.31 66.25 -92.44
CA ARG A 306 -44.68 67.22 -93.36
C ARG A 306 -45.50 67.41 -94.63
N GLN A 307 -45.99 66.34 -95.23
CA GLN A 307 -46.85 66.39 -96.41
C GLN A 307 -48.18 67.08 -96.10
N ALA A 308 -48.84 66.72 -95.00
CA ALA A 308 -50.06 67.37 -94.53
C ALA A 308 -49.83 68.86 -94.20
N ALA A 309 -48.69 69.20 -93.60
CA ALA A 309 -48.31 70.59 -93.36
C ALA A 309 -48.04 71.34 -94.68
N ALA A 310 -47.37 70.72 -95.65
CA ALA A 310 -47.14 71.29 -96.97
C ALA A 310 -48.46 71.51 -97.74
N ASP A 311 -49.38 70.54 -97.68
CA ASP A 311 -50.72 70.65 -98.23
C ASP A 311 -51.53 71.75 -97.55
N THR A 312 -51.41 71.89 -96.22
CA THR A 312 -52.06 72.95 -95.46
C THR A 312 -51.51 74.32 -95.83
N VAL A 313 -50.18 74.45 -95.97
CA VAL A 313 -49.52 75.69 -96.42
C VAL A 313 -49.92 76.02 -97.86
N SER A 314 -50.00 75.03 -98.75
CA SER A 314 -50.45 75.21 -100.14
C SER A 314 -51.91 75.67 -100.20
N ARG A 315 -52.81 75.02 -99.44
CA ARG A 315 -54.22 75.46 -99.32
C ARG A 315 -54.34 76.84 -98.71
N ALA A 316 -53.53 77.18 -97.71
CA ALA A 316 -53.50 78.50 -97.10
C ALA A 316 -52.98 79.57 -98.07
N ALA A 317 -51.98 79.25 -98.90
CA ALA A 317 -51.48 80.14 -99.95
C ALA A 317 -52.54 80.39 -101.04
N VAL A 318 -53.21 79.33 -101.52
CA VAL A 318 -54.33 79.45 -102.46
C VAL A 318 -55.50 80.24 -101.86
N ALA A 319 -55.85 80.00 -100.60
CA ALA A 319 -56.90 80.74 -99.91
C ALA A 319 -56.53 82.22 -99.73
N ARG A 320 -55.28 82.53 -99.40
CA ARG A 320 -54.74 83.90 -99.35
C ARG A 320 -54.85 84.57 -100.71
N ASP A 321 -54.41 83.93 -101.78
CA ASP A 321 -54.43 84.50 -103.13
C ASP A 321 -55.86 84.75 -103.61
N GLN A 322 -56.78 83.82 -103.31
CA GLN A 322 -58.21 84.02 -103.56
C GLN A 322 -58.84 85.11 -102.69
N ALA A 323 -58.32 85.35 -101.48
CA ALA A 323 -58.79 86.44 -100.62
C ALA A 323 -58.29 87.80 -101.14
N VAL A 324 -57.05 87.89 -101.60
CA VAL A 324 -56.48 89.09 -102.22
C VAL A 324 -57.24 89.45 -103.50
N VAL A 325 -57.46 88.49 -104.41
CA VAL A 325 -58.23 88.72 -105.65
C VAL A 325 -59.69 89.12 -105.37
N ARG A 326 -60.30 88.61 -104.29
CA ARG A 326 -61.64 89.01 -103.86
C ARG A 326 -61.67 90.42 -103.27
N ALA A 327 -60.64 90.80 -102.51
CA ALA A 327 -60.51 92.15 -101.96
C ALA A 327 -60.30 93.19 -103.08
N GLU A 328 -59.40 92.91 -104.04
CA GLU A 328 -59.15 93.77 -105.20
C GLU A 328 -60.41 93.95 -106.07
N ARG A 329 -61.17 92.88 -106.33
CA ARG A 329 -62.46 92.97 -107.03
C ARG A 329 -63.52 93.76 -106.26
N ALA A 330 -63.55 93.64 -104.94
CA ALA A 330 -64.49 94.40 -104.09
C ALA A 330 -64.14 95.89 -104.07
N GLU A 331 -62.85 96.25 -104.03
CA GLU A 331 -62.41 97.65 -104.15
C GLU A 331 -62.72 98.25 -105.52
N GLN A 332 -62.48 97.51 -106.61
CA GLN A 332 -62.79 97.96 -107.97
C GLN A 332 -64.31 98.21 -108.14
N THR A 333 -65.14 97.26 -107.66
CA THR A 333 -66.60 97.39 -107.70
C THR A 333 -67.11 98.57 -106.85
N ALA A 334 -66.47 98.82 -105.71
CA ALA A 334 -66.82 99.96 -104.85
C ALA A 334 -66.41 101.31 -105.46
N ALA A 335 -65.30 101.36 -106.23
CA ALA A 335 -64.90 102.55 -106.96
C ALA A 335 -65.85 102.85 -108.13
N ASP A 336 -66.21 101.83 -108.91
CA ASP A 336 -67.15 101.94 -110.04
C ASP A 336 -68.55 102.38 -109.57
N ALA A 337 -69.05 101.81 -108.48
CA ALA A 337 -70.34 102.19 -107.90
C ALA A 337 -70.38 103.64 -107.37
N ARG A 338 -69.25 104.17 -106.86
CA ARG A 338 -69.16 105.58 -106.45
C ARG A 338 -69.19 106.51 -107.65
N ALA A 339 -68.48 106.16 -108.73
CA ALA A 339 -68.47 106.93 -109.97
C ALA A 339 -69.83 106.90 -110.71
N GLU A 340 -70.60 105.81 -110.59
CA GLU A 340 -71.98 105.74 -111.11
C GLU A 340 -72.97 106.55 -110.26
N LEU A 341 -72.84 106.55 -108.94
CA LEU A 341 -73.68 107.37 -108.05
C LEU A 341 -73.47 108.87 -108.24
N GLU A 342 -72.24 109.30 -108.54
CA GLU A 342 -71.92 110.71 -108.82
C GLU A 342 -72.50 111.14 -110.18
N ARG A 343 -72.32 110.33 -111.23
CA ARG A 343 -72.96 110.55 -112.54
C ARG A 343 -74.48 110.58 -112.47
N ALA A 344 -75.10 109.69 -111.68
CA ALA A 344 -76.55 109.69 -111.49
C ALA A 344 -77.03 110.96 -110.76
N ARG A 345 -76.27 111.47 -109.77
CA ARG A 345 -76.61 112.70 -109.05
C ARG A 345 -76.57 113.95 -109.94
N ASP A 346 -75.59 114.04 -110.83
CA ASP A 346 -75.49 115.14 -111.79
C ASP A 346 -76.64 115.08 -112.82
N GLU A 347 -76.93 113.88 -113.36
CA GLU A 347 -78.03 113.68 -114.32
C GLU A 347 -79.41 113.95 -113.71
N PHE A 348 -79.62 113.62 -112.43
CA PHE A 348 -80.84 113.98 -111.71
C PHE A 348 -80.91 115.48 -111.38
N GLY A 349 -79.78 116.13 -111.12
CA GLY A 349 -79.70 117.59 -110.94
C GLY A 349 -80.14 118.34 -112.21
N GLU A 350 -79.60 117.93 -113.36
CA GLU A 350 -79.93 118.52 -114.66
C GLU A 350 -81.40 118.30 -115.05
N ARG A 351 -81.94 117.09 -114.81
CA ARG A 351 -83.37 116.79 -115.04
C ARG A 351 -84.31 117.64 -114.19
N ILE A 352 -83.97 117.92 -112.92
CA ILE A 352 -84.80 118.76 -112.04
C ILE A 352 -84.81 120.22 -112.51
N THR A 353 -83.68 120.74 -113.00
CA THR A 353 -83.63 122.08 -113.58
C THR A 353 -84.44 122.18 -114.87
N GLN A 354 -84.40 121.14 -115.72
CA GLN A 354 -85.17 121.08 -116.95
C GLN A 354 -86.69 121.03 -116.67
N VAL A 355 -87.14 120.16 -115.76
CA VAL A 355 -88.56 120.06 -115.37
C VAL A 355 -89.08 121.36 -114.73
N ARG A 356 -88.25 122.10 -114.00
CA ARG A 356 -88.63 123.42 -113.46
C ARG A 356 -88.79 124.49 -114.54
N ALA A 357 -87.95 124.49 -115.57
CA ALA A 357 -88.08 125.40 -116.71
C ALA A 357 -89.34 125.08 -117.53
N GLU A 358 -89.56 123.80 -117.84
CA GLU A 358 -90.75 123.31 -118.57
C GLU A 358 -92.05 123.56 -117.79
N GLY A 359 -92.02 123.47 -116.45
CA GLY A 359 -93.17 123.80 -115.59
C GLY A 359 -93.55 125.28 -115.58
N VAL A 360 -92.58 126.19 -115.70
CA VAL A 360 -92.86 127.64 -115.82
C VAL A 360 -93.48 127.97 -117.17
N GLU A 361 -93.02 127.35 -118.25
CA GLU A 361 -93.62 127.50 -119.59
C GLU A 361 -95.02 126.89 -119.69
N GLN A 362 -95.25 125.70 -119.12
CA GLN A 362 -96.56 125.05 -119.13
C GLN A 362 -97.62 125.85 -118.35
N VAL A 363 -97.26 126.46 -117.21
CA VAL A 363 -98.19 127.30 -116.44
C VAL A 363 -98.53 128.60 -117.19
N ALA A 364 -97.59 129.15 -117.96
CA ALA A 364 -97.86 130.30 -118.83
C ALA A 364 -98.79 129.93 -120.00
N ALA A 365 -98.59 128.77 -120.63
CA ALA A 365 -99.42 128.26 -121.72
C ALA A 365 -100.85 127.93 -121.26
N VAL A 366 -101.01 127.32 -120.08
CA VAL A 366 -102.33 126.99 -119.50
C VAL A 366 -103.11 128.26 -119.15
N ARG A 367 -102.46 129.33 -118.67
CA ARG A 367 -103.13 130.62 -118.43
C ARG A 367 -103.63 131.27 -119.73
N GLN A 368 -102.86 131.17 -120.82
CA GLN A 368 -103.31 131.63 -122.13
C GLN A 368 -104.48 130.81 -122.69
N ALA A 369 -104.46 129.49 -122.50
CA ALA A 369 -105.57 128.61 -122.90
C ALA A 369 -106.85 128.87 -122.10
N LEU A 370 -106.74 129.15 -120.79
CA LEU A 370 -107.90 129.44 -119.95
C LEU A 370 -108.58 130.77 -120.35
N ALA A 371 -107.80 131.80 -120.68
CA ALA A 371 -108.32 133.07 -121.19
C ALA A 371 -109.06 132.89 -122.53
N ALA A 372 -108.57 132.03 -123.43
CA ALA A 372 -109.24 131.74 -124.70
C ALA A 372 -110.55 130.94 -124.52
N VAL A 373 -110.61 130.05 -123.52
CA VAL A 373 -111.81 129.27 -123.18
C VAL A 373 -112.88 130.14 -122.51
N GLU A 374 -112.48 131.10 -121.68
CA GLU A 374 -113.42 132.07 -121.09
C GLU A 374 -114.04 132.99 -122.15
N ASP A 375 -113.26 133.41 -123.14
CA ASP A 375 -113.73 134.23 -124.26
C ASP A 375 -114.69 133.43 -125.18
N ALA A 376 -114.42 132.14 -125.40
CA ALA A 376 -115.33 131.24 -126.11
C ALA A 376 -116.64 130.99 -125.34
N ARG A 377 -116.57 130.91 -124.01
CA ARG A 377 -117.76 130.74 -123.15
C ARG A 377 -118.67 131.96 -123.15
N ALA A 378 -118.10 133.16 -123.15
CA ALA A 378 -118.85 134.41 -123.28
C ALA A 378 -119.58 134.50 -124.65
N GLN A 379 -118.93 134.07 -125.73
CA GLN A 379 -119.54 134.03 -127.07
C GLN A 379 -120.66 132.98 -127.18
N THR A 380 -120.59 131.89 -126.41
CA THR A 380 -121.59 130.82 -126.41
C THR A 380 -122.83 131.22 -125.60
N LEU A 381 -122.65 131.91 -124.47
CA LEU A 381 -123.76 132.50 -123.70
C LEU A 381 -124.52 133.56 -124.51
N ALA A 382 -123.81 134.43 -125.24
CA ALA A 382 -124.44 135.41 -126.12
C ALA A 382 -125.18 134.77 -127.32
N ARG A 383 -124.89 133.52 -127.70
CA ARG A 383 -125.65 132.76 -128.71
C ARG A 383 -126.87 132.07 -128.09
N ALA A 384 -126.73 131.52 -126.89
CA ALA A 384 -127.85 130.91 -126.15
C ALA A 384 -128.94 131.95 -125.82
N GLU A 385 -128.56 133.14 -125.36
CA GLU A 385 -129.52 134.22 -125.05
C GLU A 385 -130.22 134.81 -126.29
N ARG A 386 -129.65 134.64 -127.48
CA ARG A 386 -130.32 134.98 -128.75
C ARG A 386 -131.28 133.88 -129.19
N ALA A 387 -130.91 132.62 -128.99
CA ALA A 387 -131.76 131.48 -129.29
C ALA A 387 -132.97 131.40 -128.36
N GLU A 388 -132.82 131.70 -127.07
CA GLU A 388 -133.93 131.77 -126.12
C GLU A 388 -134.93 132.88 -126.48
N ARG A 389 -134.44 134.07 -126.84
CA ARG A 389 -135.32 135.16 -127.30
C ARG A 389 -136.12 134.80 -128.56
N GLN A 390 -135.51 134.09 -129.49
CA GLN A 390 -136.19 133.61 -130.70
C GLN A 390 -137.22 132.51 -130.40
N LEU A 391 -136.96 131.68 -129.38
CA LEU A 391 -137.90 130.64 -128.94
C LEU A 391 -139.10 131.24 -128.20
N ASP A 392 -138.87 132.28 -127.39
CA ASP A 392 -139.91 133.03 -126.70
C ASP A 392 -140.80 133.80 -127.69
N GLU A 393 -140.22 134.39 -128.74
CA GLU A 393 -140.97 134.99 -129.85
C GLU A 393 -141.83 133.95 -130.59
N ALA A 394 -141.29 132.77 -130.90
CA ALA A 394 -142.03 131.70 -131.58
C ALA A 394 -143.15 131.10 -130.71
N MET A 395 -142.94 130.99 -129.39
CA MET A 395 -143.98 130.53 -128.47
C MET A 395 -145.09 131.57 -128.27
N ALA A 396 -144.77 132.87 -128.34
CA ALA A 396 -145.76 133.93 -128.32
C ALA A 396 -146.64 133.91 -129.58
N GLU A 397 -146.06 133.66 -130.76
CA GLU A 397 -146.81 133.46 -132.01
C GLU A 397 -147.69 132.19 -131.99
N LEU A 398 -147.23 131.10 -131.35
CA LEU A 398 -148.04 129.89 -131.20
C LEU A 398 -149.22 130.07 -130.24
N ARG A 399 -149.08 130.95 -129.24
CA ARG A 399 -150.20 131.32 -128.34
C ARG A 399 -151.22 132.21 -129.03
N SER A 400 -150.80 133.12 -129.91
CA SER A 400 -151.74 133.94 -130.68
C SER A 400 -152.58 133.11 -131.66
N LEU A 401 -152.03 132.01 -132.19
CA LEU A 401 -152.73 131.11 -133.12
C LEU A 401 -153.73 130.15 -132.47
N ARG A 402 -153.57 129.81 -131.18
CA ARG A 402 -154.48 128.90 -130.47
C ARG A 402 -155.68 129.56 -129.81
N ALA A 403 -155.66 130.88 -129.61
CA ALA A 403 -156.78 131.61 -129.02
C ALA A 403 -157.82 132.07 -130.07
N ALA A 404 -157.58 131.82 -131.35
CA ALA A 404 -158.47 132.21 -132.46
C ALA A 404 -159.41 131.07 -132.94
N THR A 405 -159.53 130.00 -132.16
CA THR A 405 -160.56 128.95 -132.30
C THR A 405 -161.18 128.69 -130.95
#